data_AF-A0A0C5D4W9-F1
#
_entry.id   AF-A0A0C5D4W9-F1
#
_cell.length_a   1.000
_cell.length_b   1.000
_cell.length_c   1.000
_cell.angle_alpha   90.00
_cell.angle_beta   90.00
_cell.angle_gamma   90.00
#
_symmetry.space_group_name_H-M   'P 1'
#
loop_
_entity.id
_entity.type
_entity.pdbx_description
1 polymer ?
#
loop_
_entity_poly.entity_id
_entity_poly.type
_entity_poly.pdbx_seq_one_letter_code
_entity_poly.pdbx_strand_id
1 'polypeptide(L)'
;AGWLDAYSPENPPQRATADNLAYVIYTSGSTGLPKGVAIAHRNVLALIDWSNRVYSADDLQGVLASTSICFDLSVWELFVTLSSGGSIVLARNALELPELADRDRVRLINTVPSAIAALHRSGQIPPSVRIINLAGEPLKQALVDSLYQQPGLVHVYDLYGPSEDTTYSTYTRREAGGQANIGRAISNTQSYILSPDLQPVPVGSAGELYLAG
;
A
#
# COMPACT_ATOMS: atom_id res chain seq x y z
N ALA A 1 5.79 -1.34 35.46
CA ALA A 1 6.30 -2.44 34.62
C ALA A 1 5.96 -3.73 35.35
N GLY A 2 5.22 -4.66 34.73
CA GLY A 2 4.77 -5.92 35.37
C GLY A 2 3.33 -6.33 35.06
N TRP A 3 2.55 -5.50 34.35
CA TRP A 3 1.18 -5.88 33.95
C TRP A 3 1.17 -7.02 32.91
N LEU A 4 2.28 -7.21 32.19
CA LEU A 4 2.48 -8.31 31.24
C LEU A 4 2.80 -9.64 31.94
N ASP A 5 3.25 -9.62 33.20
CA ASP A 5 3.63 -10.84 33.96
C ASP A 5 2.42 -11.75 34.23
N ALA A 6 1.20 -11.21 34.15
CA ALA A 6 -0.06 -11.95 34.26
C ALA A 6 -0.49 -12.63 32.96
N TYR A 7 0.19 -12.37 31.83
CA TYR A 7 -0.12 -12.95 30.53
C TYR A 7 0.84 -14.09 30.21
N SER A 8 0.35 -15.08 29.43
CA SER A 8 1.18 -16.20 28.99
C SER A 8 2.37 -15.69 28.16
N PRO A 9 3.59 -16.19 28.40
CA PRO A 9 4.73 -15.94 27.53
C PRO A 9 4.69 -16.76 26.24
N GLU A 10 3.75 -17.71 26.12
CA GLU A 10 3.60 -18.54 24.93
C GLU A 10 2.87 -17.79 23.81
N ASN A 11 3.17 -18.17 22.56
CA ASN A 11 2.43 -17.67 21.41
C ASN A 11 0.94 -18.05 21.52
N PRO A 12 0.01 -17.14 21.17
CA PRO A 12 -1.40 -17.47 21.14
C PRO A 12 -1.63 -18.61 20.12
N PRO A 13 -2.50 -19.59 20.44
CA PRO A 13 -2.78 -20.68 19.52
C PRO A 13 -3.40 -20.14 18.23
N GLN A 14 -2.94 -20.62 17.08
CA GLN A 14 -3.52 -20.25 15.79
C GLN A 14 -4.94 -20.83 15.68
N ARG A 15 -5.94 -19.96 15.78
CA ARG A 15 -7.36 -20.32 15.65
C ARG A 15 -7.97 -19.92 14.30
N ALA A 16 -7.29 -19.05 13.56
CA ALA A 16 -7.74 -18.58 12.25
C ALA A 16 -7.25 -19.53 11.13
N THR A 17 -8.14 -19.78 10.19
CA THR A 17 -7.89 -20.45 8.91
C THR A 17 -7.84 -19.44 7.78
N ALA A 18 -7.27 -19.81 6.64
CA ALA A 18 -7.15 -18.94 5.48
C ALA A 18 -8.51 -18.45 4.93
N ASP A 19 -9.59 -19.19 5.17
CA ASP A 19 -10.95 -18.88 4.73
C ASP A 19 -11.72 -17.97 5.68
N ASN A 20 -11.21 -17.75 6.90
CA ASN A 20 -11.86 -16.82 7.81
C ASN A 20 -11.66 -15.36 7.35
N LEU A 21 -12.63 -14.51 7.66
CA LEU A 21 -12.52 -13.07 7.43
C LEU A 21 -11.37 -12.51 8.27
N ALA A 22 -10.45 -11.81 7.62
CA ALA A 22 -9.38 -11.05 8.24
C ALA A 22 -9.86 -9.66 8.66
N TYR A 23 -10.64 -8.99 7.80
CA TYR A 23 -11.22 -7.69 8.11
C TYR A 23 -12.49 -7.41 7.32
N VAL A 24 -13.25 -6.43 7.82
CA VAL A 24 -14.35 -5.78 7.09
C VAL A 24 -14.11 -4.28 7.14
N ILE A 25 -13.86 -3.66 5.98
CA ILE A 25 -13.67 -2.22 5.85
C ILE A 25 -14.85 -1.64 5.07
N TYR A 26 -15.41 -0.54 5.56
CA TYR A 26 -16.55 0.12 4.95
C TYR A 26 -16.12 1.16 3.92
N THR A 27 -16.71 1.10 2.73
CA THR A 27 -16.52 2.08 1.65
C THR A 27 -17.81 2.85 1.37
N SER A 28 -17.69 3.98 0.66
CA SER A 28 -18.83 4.77 0.23
C SER A 28 -19.67 3.99 -0.78
N GLY A 29 -20.87 3.60 -0.39
CA GLY A 29 -21.81 2.96 -1.32
C GLY A 29 -22.45 3.98 -2.25
N SER A 30 -22.57 3.63 -3.53
CA SER A 30 -23.30 4.41 -4.55
C SER A 30 -24.78 4.65 -4.23
N THR A 31 -25.35 3.89 -3.30
CA THR A 31 -26.75 3.99 -2.83
C THR A 31 -26.93 4.88 -1.60
N GLY A 32 -25.85 5.51 -1.11
CA GLY A 32 -25.86 6.32 0.12
C GLY A 32 -25.75 5.52 1.42
N LEU A 33 -25.80 4.18 1.35
CA LEU A 33 -25.53 3.28 2.47
C LEU A 33 -24.08 2.74 2.38
N PRO A 34 -23.31 2.74 3.48
CA PRO A 34 -21.97 2.15 3.50
C PRO A 34 -21.98 0.67 3.10
N LYS A 35 -21.01 0.25 2.29
CA LYS A 35 -20.83 -1.15 1.89
C LYS A 35 -19.63 -1.73 2.64
N GLY A 36 -19.81 -2.84 3.33
CA GLY A 36 -18.72 -3.55 4.00
C GLY A 36 -18.03 -4.50 3.04
N VAL A 37 -16.75 -4.26 2.76
CA VAL A 37 -15.90 -5.15 1.98
C VAL A 37 -15.27 -6.17 2.92
N ALA A 38 -15.66 -7.43 2.79
CA ALA A 38 -15.19 -8.52 3.64
C ALA A 38 -14.04 -9.26 2.96
N ILE A 39 -12.86 -9.20 3.57
CA ILE A 39 -11.62 -9.78 3.02
C ILE A 39 -11.17 -10.95 3.90
N ALA A 40 -10.81 -12.08 3.28
CA ALA A 40 -10.35 -13.28 3.98
C ALA A 40 -8.83 -13.26 4.21
N HIS A 41 -8.37 -14.06 5.17
CA HIS A 41 -6.94 -14.20 5.47
C HIS A 41 -6.12 -14.61 4.24
N ARG A 42 -6.63 -15.50 3.38
CA ARG A 42 -5.95 -15.89 2.13
C ARG A 42 -5.61 -14.71 1.21
N ASN A 43 -6.46 -13.69 1.16
CA ASN A 43 -6.23 -12.53 0.32
C ASN A 43 -5.07 -11.69 0.87
N VAL A 44 -5.05 -11.47 2.19
CA VAL A 44 -3.95 -10.76 2.86
C VAL A 44 -2.64 -11.54 2.73
N LEU A 45 -2.69 -12.87 2.81
CA LEU A 45 -1.50 -13.71 2.58
C LEU A 45 -0.97 -13.61 1.15
N ALA A 46 -1.84 -13.50 0.14
CA ALA A 46 -1.43 -13.26 -1.25
C ALA A 46 -0.76 -11.88 -1.42
N LEU A 47 -1.30 -10.84 -0.75
CA LEU A 47 -0.69 -9.50 -0.72
C LEU A 47 0.70 -9.52 -0.05
N ILE A 48 0.86 -10.27 1.04
CA ILE A 48 2.15 -10.46 1.73
C ILE A 48 3.15 -11.20 0.83
N ASP A 49 2.74 -12.31 0.19
CA ASP A 49 3.62 -13.07 -0.70
C ASP A 49 4.13 -12.23 -1.87
N TRP A 50 3.25 -11.46 -2.52
CA TRP A 50 3.66 -10.53 -3.57
C TRP A 50 4.63 -9.48 -3.02
N SER A 51 4.32 -8.86 -1.88
CA SER A 51 5.15 -7.81 -1.29
C SER A 51 6.56 -8.30 -0.97
N ASN A 52 6.69 -9.53 -0.45
CA ASN A 52 7.99 -10.15 -0.13
C ASN A 52 8.87 -10.43 -1.35
N ARG A 53 8.29 -10.43 -2.56
CA ARG A 53 9.05 -10.55 -3.82
C ARG A 53 9.47 -9.20 -4.37
N VAL A 54 8.79 -8.12 -3.98
CA VAL A 54 9.04 -6.75 -4.47
C VAL A 54 9.97 -5.97 -3.54
N TYR A 55 9.79 -6.11 -2.22
CA TYR A 55 10.54 -5.37 -1.20
C TYR A 55 11.53 -6.28 -0.49
N SER A 56 12.74 -5.79 -0.26
CA SER A 56 13.70 -6.52 0.57
C SER A 56 13.37 -6.35 2.06
N ALA A 57 13.90 -7.25 2.90
CA ALA A 57 13.76 -7.13 4.35
C ALA A 57 14.29 -5.80 4.89
N ASP A 58 15.36 -5.26 4.29
CA ASP A 58 15.96 -3.96 4.64
C ASP A 58 15.05 -2.78 4.27
N ASP A 59 14.27 -2.88 3.19
CA ASP A 59 13.32 -1.84 2.80
C ASP A 59 12.14 -1.72 3.78
N LEU A 60 11.81 -2.82 4.47
CA LEU A 60 10.74 -2.88 5.48
C LEU A 60 11.22 -2.54 6.90
N GLN A 61 12.50 -2.21 7.11
CA GLN A 61 13.06 -1.77 8.40
C GLN A 61 12.76 -0.29 8.68
N GLY A 62 11.48 0.09 8.72
CA GLY A 62 11.05 1.46 8.96
C GLY A 62 9.96 1.92 8.00
N VAL A 63 8.80 1.26 8.04
CA VAL A 63 7.63 1.68 7.27
C VAL A 63 6.85 2.73 8.07
N LEU A 64 6.54 3.87 7.46
CA LEU A 64 5.64 4.86 8.06
C LEU A 64 4.21 4.30 8.05
N ALA A 65 3.71 3.95 9.23
CA ALA A 65 2.32 3.53 9.43
C ALA A 65 1.51 4.77 9.84
N SER A 66 0.87 5.40 8.86
CA SER A 66 0.20 6.70 9.01
C SER A 66 -1.20 6.72 8.40
N THR A 67 -1.61 5.66 7.73
CA THR A 67 -2.96 5.51 7.21
C THR A 67 -3.89 5.08 8.33
N SER A 68 -5.08 5.69 8.41
CA SER A 68 -6.12 5.25 9.35
C SER A 68 -6.46 3.78 9.13
N ILE A 69 -6.65 3.04 10.22
CA ILE A 69 -7.04 1.62 10.20
C ILE A 69 -8.40 1.36 9.54
N CYS A 70 -9.15 2.42 9.24
CA CYS A 70 -10.38 2.35 8.45
C CYS A 70 -10.14 2.33 6.93
N PHE A 71 -8.88 2.42 6.47
CA PHE A 71 -8.50 2.25 5.07
C PHE A 71 -7.55 1.05 4.94
N ASP A 72 -7.71 0.28 3.88
CA ASP A 72 -6.97 -0.95 3.62
C ASP A 72 -5.48 -0.76 3.32
N LEU A 73 -5.03 0.45 2.96
CA LEU A 73 -3.60 0.79 2.93
C LEU A 73 -2.90 0.53 4.27
N SER A 74 -3.62 0.69 5.40
CA SER A 74 -3.10 0.37 6.73
C SER A 74 -2.82 -1.13 6.91
N VAL A 75 -3.54 -2.01 6.20
CA VAL A 75 -3.31 -3.46 6.24
C VAL A 75 -1.94 -3.77 5.67
N TRP A 76 -1.54 -3.09 4.59
CA TRP A 76 -0.20 -3.23 4.02
C TRP A 76 0.85 -2.65 4.98
N GLU A 77 0.67 -1.41 5.45
CA GLU A 77 1.63 -0.75 6.37
C GLU A 77 1.92 -1.57 7.63
N LEU A 78 0.90 -2.24 8.18
CA LEU A 78 1.01 -3.01 9.41
C LEU A 78 1.41 -4.46 9.14
N PHE A 79 0.61 -5.20 8.38
CA PHE A 79 0.74 -6.65 8.32
C PHE A 79 1.81 -7.13 7.34
N VAL A 80 2.04 -6.45 6.21
CA VAL A 80 3.17 -6.78 5.34
C VAL A 80 4.48 -6.51 6.07
N THR A 81 4.59 -5.36 6.71
CA THR A 81 5.78 -4.98 7.48
C THR A 81 6.07 -5.97 8.60
N LEU A 82 5.08 -6.22 9.48
CA LEU A 82 5.30 -7.03 10.69
C LEU A 82 5.45 -8.53 10.37
N SER A 83 4.73 -9.06 9.38
CA SER A 83 4.90 -10.47 8.97
C SER A 83 6.27 -10.76 8.36
N SER A 84 6.97 -9.73 7.89
CA SER A 84 8.28 -9.83 7.25
C SER A 84 9.44 -9.51 8.19
N GLY A 85 9.16 -9.32 9.49
CA GLY A 85 10.17 -8.93 10.48
C GLY A 85 10.62 -7.46 10.37
N GLY A 86 9.86 -6.63 9.66
CA GLY A 86 10.07 -5.19 9.56
C GLY A 86 9.67 -4.43 10.81
N SER A 87 9.89 -3.12 10.80
CA SER A 87 9.51 -2.21 11.88
C SER A 87 8.63 -1.08 11.37
N ILE A 88 7.63 -0.69 12.14
CA ILE A 88 6.73 0.42 11.83
C ILE A 88 7.10 1.67 12.64
N VAL A 89 6.99 2.84 12.03
CA VAL A 89 6.99 4.15 12.70
C VAL A 89 5.56 4.68 12.65
N LEU A 90 4.91 4.77 13.81
CA LEU A 90 3.51 5.18 13.90
C LEU A 90 3.37 6.70 13.81
N ALA A 91 2.39 7.16 13.03
CA ALA A 91 1.98 8.55 12.94
C ALA A 91 0.45 8.65 12.86
N ARG A 92 -0.11 9.78 13.28
CA ARG A 92 -1.55 10.07 13.13
C ARG A 92 -1.94 10.28 11.67
N ASN A 93 -1.03 10.84 10.87
CA ASN A 93 -1.14 10.96 9.42
C ASN A 93 0.25 11.26 8.83
N ALA A 94 0.40 11.11 7.51
CA ALA A 94 1.70 11.26 6.83
C ALA A 94 2.34 12.64 7.05
N LEU A 95 1.55 13.71 7.23
CA LEU A 95 2.07 15.07 7.41
C LEU A 95 2.71 15.29 8.79
N GLU A 96 2.50 14.38 9.74
CA GLU A 96 3.15 14.41 11.06
C GLU A 96 4.60 13.88 11.02
N LEU A 97 5.01 13.20 9.94
CA LEU A 97 6.38 12.67 9.76
C LEU A 97 7.50 13.62 10.25
N PRO A 98 7.48 14.93 9.99
CA PRO A 98 8.56 15.84 10.41
C PRO A 98 8.70 15.99 11.93
N GLU A 99 7.62 15.73 12.67
CA GLU A 99 7.49 15.91 14.12
C GLU A 99 7.83 14.62 14.90
N LEU A 100 7.95 13.47 14.21
CA LEU A 100 8.21 12.19 14.85
C LEU A 100 9.67 12.10 15.32
N ALA A 101 9.87 11.63 16.55
CA ALA A 101 11.21 11.40 17.11
C ALA A 101 12.02 10.38 16.29
N ASP A 102 11.34 9.34 15.77
CA ASP A 102 11.94 8.27 14.96
C ASP A 102 11.87 8.55 13.44
N ARG A 103 11.63 9.79 13.00
CA ARG A 103 11.43 10.10 11.58
C ARG A 103 12.58 9.66 10.66
N ASP A 104 13.81 9.74 11.15
CA ASP A 104 15.02 9.40 10.37
C ASP A 104 15.24 7.87 10.28
N ARG A 105 14.37 7.09 10.94
CA ARG A 105 14.29 5.64 10.77
C ARG A 105 13.29 5.25 9.68
N VAL A 106 12.50 6.19 9.15
CA VAL A 106 11.55 5.91 8.07
C VAL A 106 12.33 5.68 6.77
N ARG A 107 12.14 4.50 6.19
CA ARG A 107 12.75 4.04 4.94
C ARG A 107 11.73 3.94 3.81
N LEU A 108 10.48 3.65 4.14
CA LEU A 108 9.39 3.51 3.19
C LEU A 108 8.19 4.33 3.65
N ILE A 109 7.68 5.17 2.75
CA ILE A 109 6.41 5.89 2.92
C ILE A 109 5.38 5.23 2.01
N ASN A 110 4.27 4.78 2.60
CA ASN A 110 3.10 4.30 1.87
C ASN A 110 1.96 5.32 2.04
N THR A 111 1.52 5.97 0.96
CA THR A 111 0.57 7.09 1.07
C THR A 111 -0.10 7.42 -0.25
N VAL A 112 -1.00 8.40 -0.25
CA VAL A 112 -1.59 8.98 -1.47
C VAL A 112 -0.68 10.07 -2.10
N PRO A 113 -0.75 10.27 -3.44
CA PRO A 113 -0.02 11.33 -4.15
C PRO A 113 -0.15 12.74 -3.54
N SER A 114 -1.35 13.13 -3.11
CA SER A 114 -1.59 14.46 -2.51
C SER A 114 -0.79 14.69 -1.22
N ALA A 115 -0.69 13.69 -0.35
CA ALA A 115 0.05 13.75 0.90
C ALA A 115 1.57 13.77 0.69
N ILE A 116 2.11 12.91 -0.20
CA ILE A 116 3.55 12.97 -0.49
C ILE A 116 3.93 14.28 -1.17
N ALA A 117 3.07 14.84 -2.03
CA ALA A 117 3.31 16.11 -2.67
C ALA A 117 3.38 17.26 -1.65
N ALA A 118 2.60 17.20 -0.58
CA ALA A 118 2.68 18.17 0.52
C ALA A 118 4.02 18.07 1.25
N LEU A 119 4.43 16.86 1.67
CA LEU A 119 5.73 16.62 2.33
C LEU A 119 6.92 17.00 1.43
N HIS A 120 6.82 16.72 0.14
CA HIS A 120 7.87 17.04 -0.83
C HIS A 120 8.03 18.55 -0.99
N ARG A 121 6.91 19.30 -1.13
CA ARG A 121 6.94 20.77 -1.26
C ARG A 121 7.52 21.47 -0.04
N SER A 122 7.31 20.92 1.16
CA SER A 122 7.87 21.46 2.41
C SER A 122 9.31 21.01 2.69
N GLY A 123 9.91 20.18 1.83
CA GLY A 123 11.27 19.65 2.03
C GLY A 123 11.38 18.73 3.25
N GLN A 124 10.29 18.05 3.58
CA GLN A 124 10.08 17.33 4.84
C GLN A 124 10.24 15.82 4.74
N ILE A 125 10.58 15.30 3.57
CA ILE A 125 10.91 13.88 3.37
C ILE A 125 12.35 13.65 3.87
N PRO A 126 12.57 12.80 4.90
CA PRO A 126 13.90 12.52 5.40
C PRO A 126 14.78 11.82 4.34
N PRO A 127 16.09 12.07 4.28
CA PRO A 127 17.01 11.37 3.37
C PRO A 127 17.11 9.85 3.59
N SER A 128 16.62 9.34 4.72
CA SER A 128 16.51 7.92 5.01
C SER A 128 15.45 7.22 4.17
N VAL A 129 14.49 7.96 3.61
CA VAL A 129 13.41 7.42 2.78
C VAL A 129 13.96 6.98 1.43
N ARG A 130 13.90 5.68 1.17
CA ARG A 130 14.37 5.03 -0.06
C ARG A 130 13.24 4.66 -1.00
N ILE A 131 12.05 4.41 -0.46
CA ILE A 131 10.90 3.96 -1.24
C ILE A 131 9.67 4.79 -0.90
N ILE A 132 8.95 5.19 -1.94
CA ILE A 132 7.64 5.82 -1.81
C ILE A 132 6.63 5.00 -2.63
N ASN A 133 5.66 4.43 -1.94
CA ASN A 133 4.51 3.74 -2.51
C ASN A 133 3.34 4.71 -2.58
N LEU A 134 2.79 4.89 -3.79
CA LEU A 134 1.69 5.82 -4.06
C LEU A 134 0.49 5.08 -4.62
N ALA A 135 -0.67 5.28 -3.98
CA ALA A 135 -1.92 4.66 -4.39
C ALA A 135 -3.13 5.57 -4.08
N GLY A 136 -4.31 5.18 -4.56
CA GLY A 136 -5.57 5.83 -4.23
C GLY A 136 -5.89 7.13 -4.99
N GLU A 137 -4.91 7.71 -5.69
CA GLU A 137 -5.13 8.86 -6.58
C GLU A 137 -4.26 8.72 -7.86
N PRO A 138 -4.65 9.36 -8.98
CA PRO A 138 -3.81 9.39 -10.17
C PRO A 138 -2.44 10.04 -9.92
N LEU A 139 -1.35 9.30 -10.18
CA LEU A 139 0.02 9.78 -10.01
C LEU A 139 0.55 10.48 -11.27
N LYS A 140 0.63 11.81 -11.18
CA LYS A 140 1.17 12.67 -12.26
C LYS A 140 2.68 12.49 -12.42
N GLN A 141 3.15 12.42 -13.66
CA GLN A 141 4.58 12.27 -13.98
C GLN A 141 5.45 13.39 -13.38
N ALA A 142 4.97 14.64 -13.39
CA ALA A 142 5.72 15.77 -12.81
C ALA A 142 6.04 15.60 -11.32
N LEU A 143 5.17 14.93 -10.55
CA LEU A 143 5.45 14.62 -9.14
C LEU A 143 6.52 13.53 -9.02
N VAL A 144 6.48 12.51 -9.88
CA VAL A 144 7.51 11.47 -9.93
C VAL A 144 8.88 12.08 -10.23
N ASP A 145 8.95 12.94 -11.25
CA ASP A 145 10.19 13.60 -11.68
C ASP A 145 10.78 14.47 -10.56
N SER A 146 9.93 15.17 -9.79
CA SER A 146 10.37 15.99 -8.66
C SER A 146 10.77 15.13 -7.46
N LEU A 147 10.06 14.04 -7.17
CA LEU A 147 10.39 13.12 -6.08
C LEU A 147 11.77 12.51 -6.29
N TYR A 148 12.16 12.13 -7.52
CA TYR A 148 13.50 11.62 -7.82
C TYR A 148 14.63 12.64 -7.61
N GLN A 149 14.33 13.91 -7.32
CA GLN A 149 15.33 14.87 -6.84
C GLN A 149 15.61 14.75 -5.32
N GLN A 150 14.83 13.95 -4.58
CA GLN A 150 15.05 13.75 -3.15
C GLN A 150 16.27 12.87 -2.89
N PRO A 151 17.22 13.31 -2.04
CA PRO A 151 18.36 12.50 -1.66
C PRO A 151 17.93 11.18 -1.02
N GLY A 152 18.57 10.08 -1.43
CA GLY A 152 18.32 8.75 -0.86
C GLY A 152 17.15 8.00 -1.49
N LEU A 153 16.25 8.68 -2.23
CA LEU A 153 15.12 8.02 -2.88
C LEU A 153 15.60 7.12 -4.02
N VAL A 154 15.20 5.86 -3.97
CA VAL A 154 15.58 4.82 -4.94
C VAL A 154 14.40 4.46 -5.83
N HIS A 155 13.20 4.31 -5.26
CA HIS A 155 12.02 3.84 -5.98
C HIS A 155 10.77 4.67 -5.66
N VAL A 156 10.05 5.03 -6.71
CA VAL A 156 8.65 5.47 -6.64
C VAL A 156 7.78 4.40 -7.29
N TYR A 157 6.89 3.79 -6.52
CA TYR A 157 5.92 2.83 -7.02
C TYR A 157 4.54 3.48 -7.18
N ASP A 158 3.90 3.22 -8.30
CA ASP A 158 2.50 3.53 -8.56
C ASP A 158 1.72 2.23 -8.40
N LEU A 159 0.84 2.19 -7.41
CA LEU A 159 0.05 1.02 -7.05
C LEU A 159 -1.44 1.36 -7.18
N TYR A 160 -2.20 0.41 -7.70
CA TYR A 160 -3.63 0.56 -7.88
C TYR A 160 -4.33 -0.70 -7.40
N GLY A 161 -5.43 -0.52 -6.67
CA GLY A 161 -6.33 -1.59 -6.28
C GLY A 161 -7.57 -1.01 -5.61
N PRO A 162 -8.76 -1.55 -5.90
CA PRO A 162 -9.95 -1.27 -5.10
C PRO A 162 -9.90 -2.07 -3.78
N SER A 163 -10.66 -1.66 -2.77
CA SER A 163 -10.73 -2.41 -1.51
C SER A 163 -11.27 -3.82 -1.68
N GLU A 164 -12.14 -4.02 -2.67
CA GLU A 164 -12.72 -5.29 -3.07
C GLU A 164 -11.68 -6.33 -3.52
N ASP A 165 -10.47 -5.90 -3.91
CA ASP A 165 -9.37 -6.77 -4.36
C ASP A 165 -8.12 -6.63 -3.48
N THR A 166 -8.31 -6.29 -2.20
CA THR A 166 -7.26 -6.34 -1.15
C THR A 166 -6.09 -5.38 -1.37
N THR A 167 -6.36 -4.08 -1.21
CA THR A 167 -5.38 -2.98 -1.20
C THR A 167 -4.73 -2.70 -2.56
N TYR A 168 -4.01 -3.66 -3.16
CA TYR A 168 -3.30 -3.49 -4.43
C TYR A 168 -3.55 -4.67 -5.38
N SER A 169 -3.87 -4.33 -6.63
CA SER A 169 -4.16 -5.27 -7.71
C SER A 169 -3.15 -5.15 -8.85
N THR A 170 -2.65 -3.94 -9.10
CA THR A 170 -1.60 -3.67 -10.09
C THR A 170 -0.53 -2.77 -9.51
N TYR A 171 0.68 -2.86 -10.06
CA TYR A 171 1.77 -1.98 -9.69
C TYR A 171 2.77 -1.77 -10.84
N THR A 172 3.49 -0.65 -10.76
CA THR A 172 4.69 -0.40 -11.57
C THR A 172 5.70 0.42 -10.79
N ARG A 173 6.99 0.25 -11.12
CA ARG A 173 8.02 1.22 -10.76
C ARG A 173 7.96 2.36 -11.76
N ARG A 174 7.72 3.59 -11.29
CA ARG A 174 7.73 4.78 -12.15
C ARG A 174 9.16 5.26 -12.33
N GLU A 175 9.52 5.65 -13.55
CA GLU A 175 10.82 6.23 -13.86
C GLU A 175 10.73 7.74 -14.01
N ALA A 176 11.82 8.46 -13.71
CA ALA A 176 11.96 9.87 -14.06
C ALA A 176 11.92 10.05 -15.59
N GLY A 177 11.16 11.03 -16.08
CA GLY A 177 10.91 11.23 -17.51
C GLY A 177 10.06 10.12 -18.17
N GLY A 178 9.43 9.25 -17.37
CA GLY A 178 8.59 8.15 -17.84
C GLY A 178 7.17 8.58 -18.24
N GLN A 179 6.28 7.59 -18.37
CA GLN A 179 4.87 7.80 -18.67
C GLN A 179 3.97 7.29 -17.53
N ALA A 180 2.84 7.97 -17.31
CA ALA A 180 1.87 7.57 -16.31
C ALA A 180 1.15 6.27 -16.69
N ASN A 181 1.19 5.28 -15.80
CA ASN A 181 0.50 4.01 -15.91
C ASN A 181 0.41 3.35 -14.52
N ILE A 182 -0.61 2.49 -14.33
CA ILE A 182 -0.82 1.70 -13.11
C ILE A 182 -0.13 0.32 -13.16
N GLY A 183 0.64 0.07 -14.22
CA GLY A 183 1.46 -1.12 -14.34
C GLY A 183 0.73 -2.40 -14.72
N ARG A 184 1.17 -3.50 -14.09
CA ARG A 184 0.71 -4.86 -14.35
C ARG A 184 0.14 -5.47 -13.08
N ALA A 185 -0.70 -6.50 -13.25
CA ALA A 185 -1.26 -7.25 -12.15
C ALA A 185 -0.18 -7.78 -11.18
N ILE A 186 -0.49 -7.77 -9.89
CA ILE A 186 0.34 -8.41 -8.86
C ILE A 186 0.28 -9.94 -8.97
N SER A 187 1.05 -10.65 -8.15
CA SER A 187 1.06 -12.12 -8.20
C SER A 187 -0.31 -12.70 -7.87
N ASN A 188 -0.71 -13.74 -8.61
CA ASN A 188 -2.03 -14.39 -8.54
C ASN A 188 -3.22 -13.54 -8.98
N THR A 189 -3.01 -12.30 -9.43
CA THR A 189 -4.05 -11.44 -10.01
C THR A 189 -3.96 -11.42 -11.54
N GLN A 190 -5.08 -11.26 -12.22
CA GLN A 190 -5.18 -10.97 -13.65
C GLN A 190 -5.96 -9.66 -13.84
N SER A 191 -5.55 -8.88 -14.84
CA SER A 191 -6.19 -7.63 -15.22
C SER A 191 -6.64 -7.70 -16.68
N TYR A 192 -7.91 -7.38 -16.94
CA TYR A 192 -8.50 -7.37 -18.26
C TYR A 192 -9.06 -5.98 -18.57
N ILE A 193 -8.88 -5.52 -19.82
CA ILE A 193 -9.56 -4.31 -20.32
C ILE A 193 -10.64 -4.78 -21.29
N LEU A 194 -11.90 -4.63 -20.90
CA LEU A 194 -13.05 -5.19 -21.61
C LEU A 194 -13.94 -4.11 -22.22
N SER A 195 -14.58 -4.45 -23.33
CA SER A 195 -15.69 -3.68 -23.91
C SER A 195 -16.99 -3.88 -23.11
N PRO A 196 -18.07 -3.12 -23.39
CA PRO A 196 -19.39 -3.36 -22.80
C PRO A 196 -19.96 -4.77 -23.05
N ASP A 197 -19.50 -5.44 -24.12
CA ASP A 197 -19.88 -6.83 -24.45
C ASP A 197 -18.98 -7.88 -23.76
N LEU A 198 -18.19 -7.47 -22.77
CA LEU A 198 -17.24 -8.29 -22.01
C LEU A 198 -16.18 -8.99 -22.88
N GLN A 199 -15.80 -8.36 -24.00
CA GLN A 199 -14.72 -8.85 -24.87
C GLN A 199 -13.44 -8.03 -24.66
N PRO A 200 -12.24 -8.65 -24.69
CA PRO A 200 -10.98 -7.91 -24.61
C PRO A 200 -10.85 -6.87 -25.73
N VAL A 201 -10.45 -5.65 -25.37
CA VAL A 201 -10.22 -4.58 -26.36
C VAL A 201 -8.79 -4.63 -26.94
N PRO A 202 -8.56 -4.13 -28.17
CA PRO A 202 -7.22 -4.01 -28.74
C PRO A 202 -6.31 -3.08 -27.92
N VAL A 203 -5.00 -3.30 -28.01
CA VAL A 203 -3.99 -2.44 -27.37
C VAL A 203 -4.14 -1.00 -27.85
N GLY A 204 -4.19 -0.06 -26.91
CA GLY A 204 -4.37 1.38 -27.17
C GLY A 204 -5.83 1.83 -27.22
N SER A 205 -6.80 0.91 -27.17
CA SER A 205 -8.21 1.24 -27.00
C SER A 205 -8.59 1.38 -25.53
N ALA A 206 -9.56 2.25 -25.24
CA ALA A 206 -10.15 2.38 -23.93
C ALA A 206 -11.20 1.27 -23.70
N GLY A 207 -11.30 0.81 -22.46
CA GLY A 207 -12.31 -0.14 -21.99
C GLY A 207 -12.38 -0.08 -20.47
N GLU A 208 -13.20 -0.94 -19.88
CA GLU A 208 -13.36 -1.06 -18.44
C GLU A 208 -12.37 -2.09 -17.86
N LEU A 209 -11.76 -1.76 -16.73
CA LEU A 209 -10.81 -2.63 -16.04
C LEU A 209 -11.54 -3.66 -15.17
N TYR A 210 -11.27 -4.93 -15.42
CA TYR A 210 -11.73 -6.06 -14.60
C TYR A 210 -10.53 -6.75 -13.96
N LEU A 211 -10.71 -7.15 -12.71
CA LEU A 211 -9.71 -7.84 -11.90
C LEU A 211 -10.23 -9.23 -11.54
N ALA A 212 -9.33 -10.22 -11.54
CA ALA A 212 -9.62 -11.59 -11.13
C ALA A 212 -8.42 -12.19 -10.42
N GLY A 213 -8.63 -13.15 -9.52
CA GLY A 213 -7.58 -13.80 -8.75
C GLY A 213 -8.09 -14.38 -7.45
#